data_AF-A0A6P0LXX1-F1
#
_entry.id   AF-A0A6P0LXX1-F1
#
_cell.length_a   1.000
_cell.length_b   1.000
_cell.length_c   1.000
_cell.angle_alpha   90.00
_cell.angle_beta   90.00
_cell.angle_gamma   90.00
#
_symmetry.space_group_name_H-M   'P 1'
#
loop_
_entity.id
_entity.type
_entity.pdbx_description
1 polymer ?
#
loop_
_entity_poly.entity_id
_entity_poly.type
_entity_poly.pdbx_seq_one_letter_code
_entity_poly.pdbx_strand_id
1 'polypeptide(L)'
;MGWIQHYNLFKKVQSLTQQKPLIIDSDILIKYPYNYCQLICDKLGLKFDKKMLSWEASPEKNRLLWKKGTTYNHFYTNAINSSNFINKETEIDFPEDLVSLLEECLPLYEYMKKYRLA
;
A
#
# COMPACT_ATOMS: atom_id res chain seq x y z
N MET A 1 13.92 -7.55 6.71
CA MET A 1 13.42 -6.25 6.25
C MET A 1 12.24 -6.43 5.30
N GLY A 2 11.25 -5.54 5.34
CA GLY A 2 9.99 -5.66 4.59
C GLY A 2 10.16 -5.69 3.07
N TRP A 3 11.01 -4.82 2.49
CA TRP A 3 11.21 -4.75 1.03
C TRP A 3 11.86 -6.00 0.43
N ILE A 4 12.85 -6.57 1.11
CA ILE A 4 13.47 -7.85 0.70
C ILE A 4 12.43 -8.97 0.71
N GLN A 5 11.57 -9.00 1.74
CA GLN A 5 10.50 -9.99 1.83
C GLN A 5 9.46 -9.80 0.71
N HIS A 6 9.07 -8.55 0.40
CA HIS A 6 8.17 -8.25 -0.73
C HIS A 6 8.78 -8.67 -2.07
N TYR A 7 10.06 -8.36 -2.30
CA TYR A 7 10.75 -8.78 -3.51
C TYR A 7 10.81 -10.30 -3.64
N ASN A 8 11.18 -11.00 -2.57
CA ASN A 8 11.22 -12.46 -2.56
C ASN A 8 9.83 -13.07 -2.78
N LEU A 9 8.78 -12.49 -2.20
CA LEU A 9 7.40 -12.90 -2.45
C LEU A 9 7.03 -12.70 -3.92
N PHE A 10 7.35 -11.54 -4.49
CA PHE A 10 7.13 -11.25 -5.90
C PHE A 10 7.81 -12.28 -6.81
N LYS A 11 9.10 -12.57 -6.59
CA LYS A 11 9.84 -13.59 -7.35
C LYS A 11 9.25 -14.99 -7.16
N LYS A 12 8.82 -15.33 -5.95
CA LYS A 12 8.18 -16.61 -5.64
C LYS A 12 6.85 -16.77 -6.36
N VAL A 13 5.98 -15.77 -6.33
CA VAL A 13 4.70 -15.79 -7.06
C VAL A 13 4.94 -15.87 -8.56
N GLN A 14 5.91 -15.13 -9.10
CA GLN A 14 6.32 -15.26 -10.52
C GLN A 14 6.72 -16.69 -10.87
N SER A 15 7.58 -17.31 -10.05
CA SER A 15 8.07 -18.67 -10.28
C SER A 15 6.95 -19.71 -10.19
N LEU A 16 6.03 -19.58 -9.24
CA LEU A 16 4.94 -20.55 -9.02
C LEU A 16 3.86 -20.45 -10.10
N THR A 17 3.52 -19.23 -10.53
CA THR A 17 2.38 -19.00 -11.43
C THR A 17 2.79 -18.83 -12.89
N GLN A 18 4.09 -18.63 -13.16
CA GLN A 18 4.62 -18.20 -14.46
C GLN A 18 3.98 -16.90 -14.98
N GLN A 19 3.36 -16.13 -14.10
CA GLN A 19 2.70 -14.86 -14.40
C GLN A 19 3.36 -13.73 -13.63
N LYS A 20 3.19 -12.50 -14.13
CA LYS A 20 3.65 -11.30 -13.43
C LYS A 20 2.61 -10.93 -12.36
N PRO A 21 2.97 -10.89 -11.07
CA PRO A 21 2.08 -10.40 -10.02
C PRO A 21 1.60 -8.98 -10.32
N LEU A 22 0.35 -8.69 -9.99
CA LEU A 22 -0.17 -7.34 -10.02
C LEU A 22 0.53 -6.50 -8.94
N ILE A 23 1.23 -5.45 -9.35
CA ILE A 23 1.83 -4.48 -8.45
C ILE A 23 0.97 -3.21 -8.47
N ILE A 24 0.50 -2.79 -7.29
CA ILE A 24 -0.28 -1.57 -7.09
C ILE A 24 0.66 -0.51 -6.52
N ASP A 25 0.75 0.63 -7.21
CA ASP A 25 1.51 1.79 -6.74
C ASP A 25 0.60 2.65 -5.84
N SER A 26 0.96 2.77 -4.56
CA SER A 26 0.18 3.53 -3.59
C SER A 26 0.12 5.03 -3.89
N ASP A 27 1.19 5.59 -4.45
CA ASP A 27 1.27 7.03 -4.73
C ASP A 27 0.32 7.39 -5.86
N ILE A 28 0.23 6.51 -6.88
CA ILE A 28 -0.71 6.66 -7.98
C ILE A 28 -2.15 6.43 -7.51
N LEU A 29 -2.37 5.41 -6.68
CA LEU A 29 -3.69 5.13 -6.11
C LEU A 29 -4.22 6.34 -5.32
N ILE A 30 -3.39 6.93 -4.47
CA ILE A 30 -3.78 8.08 -3.65
C ILE A 30 -3.97 9.33 -4.51
N LYS A 31 -3.14 9.53 -5.54
CA LYS A 31 -3.23 10.69 -6.44
C LYS A 31 -4.42 10.62 -7.41
N TYR A 32 -4.77 9.43 -7.88
CA TYR A 32 -5.82 9.20 -8.89
C TYR A 32 -6.74 8.01 -8.53
N PRO A 33 -7.44 8.05 -7.38
CA PRO A 33 -8.10 6.87 -6.82
C PRO A 33 -9.21 6.32 -7.71
N TYR A 34 -10.02 7.18 -8.34
CA TYR A 34 -11.07 6.74 -9.25
C TYR A 34 -10.50 5.91 -10.41
N ASN A 35 -9.56 6.49 -11.17
CA ASN A 35 -8.98 5.86 -12.34
C ASN A 35 -8.21 4.59 -11.99
N TYR A 36 -7.43 4.64 -10.92
CA TYR A 36 -6.58 3.51 -10.54
C TYR A 36 -7.39 2.34 -9.96
N CYS A 37 -8.43 2.60 -9.15
CA CYS A 37 -9.36 1.56 -8.72
C CYS A 37 -10.09 0.91 -9.90
N GLN A 38 -10.46 1.68 -10.93
CA GLN A 38 -11.06 1.13 -12.14
C GLN A 38 -10.09 0.20 -12.88
N LEU A 39 -8.84 0.62 -13.08
CA LEU A 39 -7.80 -0.22 -13.70
C LEU A 39 -7.56 -1.51 -12.89
N ILE A 40 -7.54 -1.43 -11.56
CA ILE A 40 -7.40 -2.59 -10.68
C ILE A 40 -8.59 -3.55 -10.90
N CYS A 41 -9.81 -3.04 -10.93
CA CYS A 41 -11.01 -3.85 -11.18
C CYS A 41 -10.95 -4.53 -12.55
N ASP A 42 -10.61 -3.79 -13.61
CA ASP A 42 -10.50 -4.32 -14.97
C ASP A 42 -9.45 -5.43 -15.04
N LYS A 43 -8.29 -5.23 -14.38
CA LYS A 43 -7.22 -6.22 -14.33
C LYS A 43 -7.60 -7.51 -13.60
N LEU A 44 -8.49 -7.41 -12.61
CA LEU A 44 -8.99 -8.52 -11.81
C LEU A 44 -10.28 -9.14 -12.37
N GLY A 45 -10.86 -8.59 -13.44
CA GLY A 45 -12.16 -9.02 -13.96
C GLY A 45 -13.33 -8.70 -13.03
N LEU A 46 -13.19 -7.66 -12.20
CA LEU A 46 -14.20 -7.20 -11.25
C LEU A 46 -14.95 -5.98 -11.80
N LYS A 47 -16.19 -5.78 -11.34
CA LYS A 47 -16.93 -4.54 -11.62
C LYS A 47 -16.54 -3.46 -10.62
N PHE A 48 -16.15 -2.29 -11.12
CA PHE A 48 -15.89 -1.12 -10.28
C PHE A 48 -17.16 -0.67 -9.53
N ASP A 49 -17.00 -0.30 -8.26
CA ASP A 49 -18.03 0.31 -7.43
C ASP A 49 -17.51 1.63 -6.84
N LYS A 50 -18.30 2.70 -6.95
CA LYS A 50 -17.97 4.01 -6.36
C LYS A 50 -17.77 3.96 -4.84
N LYS A 51 -18.37 2.97 -4.16
CA LYS A 51 -18.14 2.71 -2.72
C LYS A 51 -16.68 2.37 -2.39
N MET A 52 -15.85 1.99 -3.37
CA MET A 52 -14.42 1.79 -3.17
C MET A 52 -13.68 3.10 -2.86
N LEU A 53 -14.25 4.26 -3.22
CA LEU A 53 -13.62 5.58 -3.05
C LEU A 53 -14.00 6.26 -1.74
N SER A 54 -15.05 5.79 -1.07
CA SER A 54 -15.56 6.37 0.17
C SER A 54 -16.12 5.29 1.09
N TRP A 55 -15.68 5.25 2.33
CA TRP A 55 -16.09 4.28 3.34
C TRP A 55 -16.46 4.96 4.66
N GLU A 56 -17.25 4.28 5.48
CA GLU A 56 -17.55 4.76 6.82
C GLU A 56 -16.34 4.58 7.73
N ALA A 57 -15.81 5.68 8.27
CA ALA A 57 -14.87 5.63 9.37
C ALA A 57 -15.59 5.01 10.58
N SER A 58 -15.11 3.88 11.07
CA SER A 58 -15.74 3.20 12.21
C SER A 58 -14.73 2.73 13.25
N PRO A 59 -14.11 3.68 14.00
CA PRO A 59 -13.12 3.36 15.04
C PRO A 59 -13.67 2.42 16.11
N GLU A 60 -14.96 2.55 16.45
CA GLU A 60 -15.61 1.78 17.51
C GLU A 60 -15.89 0.31 17.14
N LYS A 61 -16.13 0.01 15.85
CA LYS A 61 -16.32 -1.37 15.37
C LYS A 61 -14.99 -2.13 15.28
N ASN A 62 -13.86 -1.43 15.22
CA ASN A 62 -12.50 -2.00 15.16
C ASN A 62 -11.89 -2.29 16.54
N ARG A 63 -12.71 -2.69 17.52
CA ARG A 63 -12.31 -2.95 18.92
C ARG A 63 -11.12 -3.91 19.09
N LEU A 64 -10.89 -4.82 18.14
CA LEU A 64 -9.76 -5.77 18.18
C LEU A 64 -8.38 -5.09 17.96
N LEU A 65 -8.33 -3.95 17.27
CA LEU A 65 -7.11 -3.16 17.07
C LEU A 65 -6.80 -2.24 18.27
N TRP A 66 -7.72 -2.18 19.24
CA TRP A 66 -7.71 -1.25 20.38
C TRP A 66 -7.49 -1.96 21.73
N LYS A 67 -6.64 -2.99 21.77
CA LYS A 67 -6.04 -3.39 23.05
C LYS A 67 -5.19 -2.22 23.54
N LYS A 68 -5.75 -1.42 24.46
CA LYS A 68 -5.05 -0.35 25.19
C LYS A 68 -3.74 -0.92 25.73
N GLY A 69 -2.62 -0.22 25.49
CA GLY A 69 -1.27 -0.68 25.87
C GLY A 69 -0.49 -1.39 24.77
N THR A 70 -0.98 -1.42 23.53
CA THR A 70 -0.22 -1.92 22.37
C THR A 70 0.22 -0.78 21.46
N THR A 71 1.41 -0.91 20.86
CA THR A 71 1.97 0.07 19.90
C THR A 71 1.18 0.14 18.60
N TYR A 72 0.33 -0.85 18.32
CA TYR A 72 -0.50 -0.94 17.11
C TYR A 72 -1.41 0.26 16.89
N ASN A 73 -1.89 0.91 17.96
CA ASN A 73 -2.79 2.05 17.82
C ASN A 73 -2.12 3.23 17.09
N HIS A 74 -0.83 3.45 17.31
CA HIS A 74 -0.10 4.58 16.72
C HIS A 74 0.06 4.44 15.19
N PHE A 75 0.24 3.22 14.67
CA PHE A 75 0.46 3.01 13.23
C PHE A 75 -0.82 3.10 12.39
N TYR A 76 -1.98 2.76 12.94
CA TYR A 76 -3.22 2.64 12.17
C TYR A 76 -4.22 3.77 12.38
N THR A 77 -3.91 4.76 13.23
CA THR A 77 -4.82 5.88 13.55
C THR A 77 -5.38 6.54 12.29
N ASN A 78 -4.53 6.89 11.32
CA ASN A 78 -4.96 7.56 10.09
C ASN A 78 -5.86 6.68 9.22
N ALA A 79 -5.52 5.40 9.06
CA ALA A 79 -6.33 4.47 8.28
C ALA A 79 -7.70 4.23 8.92
N ILE A 80 -7.76 4.04 10.24
CA ILE A 80 -9.01 3.80 10.99
C ILE A 80 -9.96 5.00 10.92
N ASN A 81 -9.41 6.21 10.97
CA ASN A 81 -10.19 7.46 10.93
C ASN A 81 -10.45 7.98 9.51
N SER A 82 -9.87 7.35 8.48
CA SER A 82 -10.11 7.73 7.10
C SER A 82 -11.50 7.34 6.64
N SER A 83 -12.05 8.10 5.69
CA SER A 83 -13.32 7.82 5.02
C SER A 83 -13.21 7.86 3.50
N ASN A 84 -12.02 8.14 2.97
CA ASN A 84 -11.67 8.20 1.55
C ASN A 84 -10.14 8.19 1.39
N PHE A 85 -9.66 8.20 0.15
CA PHE A 85 -8.25 8.40 -0.16
C PHE A 85 -7.87 9.88 0.06
N ILE A 86 -6.91 10.11 0.96
CA ILE A 86 -6.42 11.45 1.28
C ILE A 86 -5.00 11.58 0.73
N ASN A 87 -4.82 12.44 -0.26
CA ASN A 87 -3.49 12.82 -0.73
C ASN A 87 -2.91 13.89 0.19
N LYS A 88 -2.13 13.46 1.19
CA LYS A 88 -1.42 14.35 2.11
C LYS A 88 0.08 14.25 1.88
N GLU A 89 0.65 15.27 1.28
CA GLU A 89 2.10 15.45 1.25
C GLU A 89 2.59 15.73 2.66
N THR A 90 3.67 15.06 3.05
CA THR A 90 4.33 15.27 4.34
C THR A 90 5.80 15.43 4.06
N GLU A 91 6.35 16.59 4.42
CA GLU A 91 7.80 16.76 4.47
C GLU A 91 8.34 15.97 5.66
N ILE A 92 9.37 15.16 5.42
CA ILE A 92 9.98 14.30 6.42
C ILE A 92 11.47 14.62 6.41
N ASP A 93 12.00 15.02 7.57
CA ASP A 93 13.43 15.01 7.83
C ASP A 93 13.88 13.55 7.93
N PHE A 94 14.53 13.06 6.88
CA PHE A 94 14.91 11.65 6.80
C PHE A 94 16.11 11.36 7.72
N PRO A 95 16.00 10.41 8.68
CA PRO A 95 17.10 10.13 9.60
C PRO A 95 18.33 9.59 8.88
N GLU A 96 19.51 10.19 9.14
CA GLU A 96 20.78 9.79 8.51
C GLU A 96 21.12 8.30 8.78
N ASP A 97 20.83 7.80 9.98
CA ASP A 97 21.06 6.40 10.37
C ASP A 97 20.27 5.38 9.52
N LEU A 98 19.24 5.83 8.78
CA LEU A 98 18.44 4.97 7.89
C LEU A 98 18.88 5.04 6.42
N VAL A 99 19.88 5.86 6.07
CA VAL A 99 20.31 6.02 4.67
C VAL A 99 20.85 4.71 4.11
N SER A 100 21.70 3.98 4.83
CA SER A 100 22.19 2.67 4.37
C SER A 100 21.05 1.66 4.17
N LEU A 101 20.00 1.75 5.00
CA LEU A 101 18.81 0.91 4.86
C LEU A 101 18.02 1.25 3.58
N LEU A 102 17.90 2.54 3.29
CA LEU A 102 17.26 3.04 2.07
C LEU A 102 18.02 2.57 0.84
N GLU A 103 19.34 2.67 0.84
CA GLU A 103 20.20 2.22 -0.28
C GLU A 103 20.07 0.72 -0.55
N GLU A 104 19.89 -0.11 0.48
CA GLU A 104 19.61 -1.55 0.31
C GLU A 104 18.22 -1.81 -0.28
N CYS A 105 17.21 -1.03 0.12
CA CYS A 105 15.82 -1.24 -0.28
C CYS A 105 15.48 -0.63 -1.65
N LEU A 106 16.11 0.48 -2.02
CA LEU A 106 15.75 1.27 -3.20
C LEU A 106 15.86 0.48 -4.52
N PRO A 107 16.91 -0.32 -4.77
CA PRO A 107 16.99 -1.14 -6.00
C PRO A 107 15.85 -2.16 -6.11
N LEU A 108 15.41 -2.72 -4.97
CA LEU A 108 14.31 -3.70 -4.93
C LEU A 108 12.97 -3.04 -5.22
N TYR A 109 12.73 -1.87 -4.63
CA TYR A 109 11.56 -1.04 -4.90
C TYR A 109 11.50 -0.66 -6.39
N GLU A 110 12.57 -0.07 -6.94
CA GLU A 110 12.61 0.36 -8.34
C GLU A 110 12.48 -0.80 -9.32
N TYR A 111 12.99 -1.99 -8.98
CA TYR A 111 12.76 -3.18 -9.79
C TYR A 111 11.27 -3.57 -9.83
N MET A 112 10.60 -3.66 -8.68
CA MET A 112 9.17 -4.02 -8.62
C MET A 112 8.29 -2.93 -9.24
N LYS A 113 8.66 -1.65 -9.10
CA LYS A 113 7.94 -0.50 -9.66
C LYS A 113 7.79 -0.58 -11.18
N LYS A 114 8.74 -1.20 -11.89
CA LYS A 114 8.64 -1.46 -13.35
C LYS A 114 7.45 -2.34 -13.74
N TYR A 115 6.90 -3.11 -12.79
CA TYR A 115 5.74 -3.99 -12.97
C TYR A 115 4.44 -3.38 -12.47
N ARG A 116 4.47 -2.13 -11.98
CA ARG A 116 3.26 -1.46 -11.49
C ARG A 116 2.19 -1.41 -12.57
N LEU A 117 0.93 -1.48 -12.13
CA LEU A 117 -0.21 -1.21 -12.97
C LEU A 117 -0.07 0.21 -13.54
N ALA A 118 -0.17 0.32 -14.86
CA ALA A 118 -0.04 1.53 -15.64
C ALA A 118 -1.30 1.73 -16.48
#